data_AF-A0A9W5LLS1-F1
#
_entry.id   AF-A0A9W5LLS1-F1
#
_cell.length_a   1.000
_cell.length_b   1.000
_cell.length_c   1.000
_cell.angle_alpha   90.00
_cell.angle_beta   90.00
_cell.angle_gamma   90.00
#
_symmetry.space_group_name_H-M   'P 1'
#
loop_
_entity.id
_entity.type
_entity.pdbx_description
1 polymer ?
#
loop_
_entity_poly.entity_id
_entity_poly.type
_entity_poly.pdbx_seq_one_letter_code
_entity_poly.pdbx_strand_id
1 'polypeptide(L)'
;MPLFLIHMYYARRKNERALVNDIAGVLFFCSGGLASCWLGTGTLDGWAWFIFSQSALFFIGSSFYVKSVIRERKNSAFAYWSWGYHLLLPFLSSLLGAGWAFLAYIPSSLRAWFFHGRDWPVKTIGILEIVNACFFFAVMCMFITR
;
A
#
# COMPACT_ATOMS: atom_id res chain seq x y z
N MET A 1 -5.50 -10.53 -16.01
CA MET A 1 -5.74 -9.87 -17.32
C MET A 1 -6.58 -8.58 -17.25
N PRO A 2 -7.72 -8.47 -16.52
CA PRO A 2 -8.52 -7.22 -16.53
C PRO A 2 -7.82 -5.99 -15.91
N LEU A 3 -6.96 -6.17 -14.91
CA LEU A 3 -6.20 -5.07 -14.29
C LEU A 3 -5.14 -4.46 -15.23
N PHE A 4 -4.56 -5.26 -16.12
CA PHE A 4 -3.60 -4.79 -17.12
C PHE A 4 -4.27 -3.93 -18.19
N LEU A 5 -5.54 -4.21 -18.52
CA LEU A 5 -6.33 -3.41 -19.46
C LEU A 5 -6.66 -2.03 -18.89
N ILE A 6 -6.87 -1.92 -17.57
CA ILE A 6 -7.05 -0.63 -16.88
C ILE A 6 -5.75 0.19 -16.97
N HIS A 7 -4.58 -0.45 -16.74
CA HIS A 7 -3.26 0.16 -16.96
C HIS A 7 -3.09 0.68 -18.39
N MET A 8 -3.41 -0.16 -19.37
CA MET A 8 -3.29 0.18 -20.79
C MET A 8 -4.27 1.28 -21.22
N TYR A 9 -5.47 1.34 -20.63
CA TYR A 9 -6.45 2.40 -20.87
C TYR A 9 -5.96 3.76 -20.34
N TYR A 10 -5.41 3.80 -19.13
CA TYR A 10 -4.84 5.03 -18.56
C TYR A 10 -3.55 5.48 -19.26
N ALA A 11 -2.73 4.53 -19.73
CA ALA A 11 -1.57 4.81 -20.59
C ALA A 11 -1.98 5.44 -21.93
N ARG A 12 -3.04 4.91 -22.58
CA ARG A 12 -3.58 5.50 -23.82
C ARG A 12 -4.19 6.89 -23.65
N ARG A 13 -4.72 7.22 -22.46
CA ARG A 13 -5.27 8.55 -22.13
C ARG A 13 -4.20 9.57 -21.73
N LYS A 14 -2.90 9.22 -21.75
CA LYS A 14 -1.79 10.01 -21.18
C LYS A 14 -2.03 10.40 -19.70
N ASN A 15 -2.81 9.62 -18.98
CA ASN A 15 -3.14 9.83 -17.58
C ASN A 15 -2.61 8.67 -16.72
N GLU A 16 -1.39 8.23 -17.04
CA GLU A 16 -0.60 7.24 -16.30
C GLU A 16 -0.40 7.61 -14.83
N ARG A 17 -0.66 8.88 -14.49
CA ARG A 17 -0.50 9.48 -13.17
C ARG A 17 -1.76 9.40 -12.31
N ALA A 18 -2.86 8.85 -12.81
CA ALA A 18 -4.09 8.67 -12.03
C ALA A 18 -3.85 7.72 -10.85
N LEU A 19 -4.40 8.05 -9.67
CA LEU A 19 -4.34 7.18 -8.49
C LEU A 19 -4.90 5.78 -8.75
N VAL A 20 -5.92 5.69 -9.60
CA VAL A 20 -6.52 4.44 -10.06
C VAL A 20 -5.50 3.55 -10.78
N ASN A 21 -4.55 4.14 -11.52
CA ASN A 21 -3.50 3.41 -12.20
C ASN A 21 -2.51 2.79 -11.21
N ASP A 22 -2.08 3.57 -10.21
CA ASP A 22 -1.20 3.06 -9.14
C ASP A 22 -1.87 1.91 -8.38
N ILE A 23 -3.16 2.07 -8.02
CA ILE A 23 -3.94 1.02 -7.33
C ILE A 23 -4.01 -0.25 -8.19
N ALA A 24 -4.34 -0.14 -9.48
CA ALA A 24 -4.38 -1.29 -10.37
C ALA A 24 -3.02 -2.00 -10.48
N GLY A 25 -1.93 -1.23 -10.42
CA GLY A 25 -0.57 -1.76 -10.49
C GLY A 25 -0.21 -2.51 -9.22
N VAL A 26 -0.51 -1.92 -8.07
CA VAL A 26 -0.35 -2.56 -6.76
C VAL A 26 -1.11 -3.87 -6.71
N LEU A 27 -2.40 -3.88 -7.07
CA LEU A 27 -3.22 -5.09 -7.06
C LEU A 27 -2.66 -6.17 -7.99
N PHE A 28 -2.14 -5.77 -9.16
CA PHE A 28 -1.46 -6.68 -10.08
C PHE A 28 -0.20 -7.29 -9.46
N PHE A 29 0.68 -6.48 -8.87
CA PHE A 29 1.89 -6.99 -8.21
C PHE A 29 1.57 -7.88 -7.00
N CYS A 30 0.58 -7.50 -6.18
CA CYS A 30 0.11 -8.32 -5.06
C CYS A 30 -0.46 -9.67 -5.52
N SER A 31 -1.08 -9.73 -6.71
CA SER A 31 -1.56 -11.00 -7.28
C SER A 31 -0.43 -11.99 -7.58
N GLY A 32 0.80 -11.52 -7.78
CA GLY A 32 1.99 -12.37 -7.87
C GLY A 32 2.25 -13.14 -6.56
N GLY A 33 1.95 -12.53 -5.41
CA GLY A 33 1.98 -13.19 -4.10
C GLY A 33 0.96 -14.33 -4.01
N LEU A 34 -0.28 -14.10 -4.46
CA LEU A 34 -1.30 -15.16 -4.55
C LEU A 34 -0.87 -16.30 -5.47
N ALA A 35 -0.30 -15.98 -6.62
CA ALA A 35 0.21 -16.98 -7.56
C ALA A 35 1.33 -17.83 -6.93
N SER A 36 2.23 -17.19 -6.16
CA SER A 36 3.27 -17.89 -5.40
C SER A 36 2.69 -18.84 -4.35
N CYS A 37 1.69 -18.39 -3.59
CA CYS A 37 0.97 -19.25 -2.63
C CYS A 37 0.34 -20.46 -3.33
N TRP A 38 -0.37 -20.24 -4.44
CA TRP A 38 -0.99 -21.31 -5.20
C TRP A 38 0.02 -22.32 -5.76
N LEU A 39 1.17 -21.87 -6.25
CA LEU A 39 2.24 -22.75 -6.71
C LEU A 39 2.84 -23.58 -5.56
N GLY A 40 2.90 -23.03 -4.36
CA GLY A 40 3.46 -23.70 -3.18
C GLY A 40 2.52 -24.72 -2.53
N THR A 41 1.22 -24.42 -2.46
CA THR A 41 0.24 -25.22 -1.68
C THR A 41 -0.86 -25.86 -2.54
N GLY A 42 -0.94 -25.55 -3.83
CA GLY A 42 -1.99 -26.02 -4.74
C GLY A 42 -3.39 -25.45 -4.47
N THR A 43 -3.56 -24.63 -3.44
CA THR A 43 -4.85 -24.06 -3.02
C THR A 43 -4.70 -22.61 -2.56
N LEU A 44 -5.74 -21.80 -2.75
CA LEU A 44 -5.80 -20.45 -2.21
C LEU A 44 -6.66 -20.47 -0.94
N ASP A 45 -5.99 -20.60 0.19
CA ASP A 45 -6.61 -20.60 1.51
C ASP A 45 -6.85 -19.18 2.04
N GLY A 46 -7.44 -19.09 3.24
CA GLY A 46 -7.70 -17.80 3.89
C GLY A 46 -6.42 -16.97 4.09
N TRP A 47 -5.27 -17.61 4.30
CA TRP A 47 -3.99 -16.93 4.49
C TRP A 47 -3.45 -16.30 3.21
N ALA A 48 -3.61 -16.97 2.06
CA ALA A 48 -3.24 -16.37 0.78
C ALA A 48 -4.01 -15.05 0.54
N TRP A 49 -5.33 -15.07 0.75
CA TRP A 49 -6.19 -13.88 0.61
C TRP A 49 -5.89 -12.81 1.65
N PHE A 50 -5.54 -13.21 2.86
CA PHE A 50 -5.09 -12.32 3.91
C PHE A 50 -3.82 -11.56 3.49
N ILE A 51 -2.76 -12.28 3.11
CA ILE A 51 -1.48 -11.70 2.69
C ILE A 51 -1.68 -10.74 1.52
N PHE A 52 -2.49 -11.13 0.53
CA PHE A 52 -2.85 -10.27 -0.59
C PHE A 52 -3.49 -8.97 -0.12
N SER A 53 -4.49 -9.05 0.75
CA SER A 53 -5.26 -7.90 1.20
C SER A 53 -4.41 -6.94 2.04
N GLN A 54 -3.60 -7.46 2.96
CA GLN A 54 -2.69 -6.65 3.77
C GLN A 54 -1.61 -5.97 2.89
N SER A 55 -1.02 -6.71 1.95
CA SER A 55 -0.04 -6.14 1.02
C SER A 55 -0.65 -5.05 0.14
N ALA A 56 -1.85 -5.28 -0.39
CA ALA A 56 -2.57 -4.29 -1.19
C ALA A 56 -2.85 -3.02 -0.38
N LEU A 57 -3.40 -3.16 0.83
CA LEU A 57 -3.68 -2.04 1.74
C LEU A 57 -2.42 -1.21 2.03
N PHE A 58 -1.30 -1.88 2.28
CA PHE A 58 -0.01 -1.24 2.57
C PHE A 58 0.50 -0.43 1.37
N PHE A 59 0.64 -1.05 0.20
CA PHE A 59 1.22 -0.39 -0.98
C PHE A 59 0.29 0.66 -1.59
N ILE A 60 -1.04 0.50 -1.48
CA ILE A 60 -1.99 1.56 -1.83
C ILE A 60 -1.79 2.76 -0.90
N GLY A 61 -1.66 2.55 0.42
CA GLY A 61 -1.36 3.60 1.38
C GLY A 61 -0.07 4.36 1.06
N SER A 62 1.00 3.63 0.75
CA SER A 62 2.26 4.22 0.28
C SER A 62 2.06 5.09 -0.96
N SER A 63 1.26 4.65 -1.93
CA SER A 63 0.95 5.42 -3.14
C SER A 63 0.22 6.74 -2.83
N PHE A 64 -0.76 6.70 -1.92
CA PHE A 64 -1.42 7.90 -1.41
C PHE A 64 -0.44 8.84 -0.72
N TYR A 65 0.40 8.32 0.17
CA TYR A 65 1.39 9.11 0.89
C TYR A 65 2.36 9.80 -0.07
N VAL A 66 3.02 9.05 -0.95
CA VAL A 66 4.00 9.57 -1.90
C VAL A 66 3.37 10.63 -2.81
N LYS A 67 2.13 10.40 -3.26
CA LYS A 67 1.39 11.42 -4.02
C LYS A 67 1.14 12.68 -3.19
N SER A 68 0.71 12.53 -1.94
CA SER A 68 0.41 13.68 -1.06
C SER A 68 1.63 14.53 -0.72
N VAL A 69 2.83 13.93 -0.58
CA VAL A 69 4.04 14.66 -0.15
C VAL A 69 4.88 15.15 -1.34
N ILE A 70 4.92 14.43 -2.45
CA ILE A 70 5.79 14.79 -3.59
C ILE A 70 5.00 15.54 -4.67
N ARG A 71 3.88 14.98 -5.13
CA ARG A 71 3.21 15.41 -6.36
C ARG A 71 2.11 16.44 -6.09
N GLU A 72 1.27 16.15 -5.11
CA GLU A 72 0.09 16.93 -4.72
C GLU A 72 0.35 17.75 -3.44
N ARG A 73 1.61 18.12 -3.18
CA ARG A 73 2.04 18.77 -1.93
C ARG A 73 1.31 20.07 -1.59
N LYS A 74 0.82 20.80 -2.61
CA LYS A 74 0.09 22.06 -2.47
C LYS A 74 -1.43 21.86 -2.37
N ASN A 75 -1.90 20.63 -2.59
CA ASN A 75 -3.31 20.29 -2.64
C ASN A 75 -3.75 19.76 -1.26
N SER A 76 -4.28 20.66 -0.42
CA SER A 76 -4.75 20.33 0.92
C SER A 76 -5.84 19.26 0.92
N ALA A 77 -6.73 19.25 -0.08
CA ALA A 77 -7.75 18.21 -0.20
C ALA A 77 -7.11 16.82 -0.33
N PHE A 78 -6.07 16.66 -1.15
CA PHE A 78 -5.36 15.39 -1.30
C PHE A 78 -4.63 14.96 -0.01
N ALA A 79 -4.15 15.93 0.78
CA ALA A 79 -3.60 15.66 2.11
C ALA A 79 -4.64 15.04 3.04
N TYR A 80 -5.85 15.60 3.10
CA TYR A 80 -6.94 15.05 3.92
C TYR A 80 -7.35 13.65 3.47
N TRP A 81 -7.42 13.39 2.16
CA TRP A 81 -7.68 12.04 1.64
C TRP A 81 -6.60 11.04 2.08
N SER A 82 -5.32 11.42 2.00
CA SER A 82 -4.20 10.60 2.45
C SER A 82 -4.26 10.34 3.97
N TRP A 83 -4.54 11.37 4.76
CA TRP A 83 -4.66 11.27 6.21
C TRP A 83 -5.85 10.42 6.64
N GLY A 84 -7.01 10.60 6.00
CA GLY A 84 -8.20 9.79 6.26
C GLY A 84 -7.96 8.32 5.94
N TYR A 85 -7.30 8.02 4.81
CA TYR A 85 -6.90 6.66 4.47
C TYR A 85 -5.97 6.06 5.54
N HIS A 86 -4.92 6.79 5.93
CA HIS A 86 -3.97 6.30 6.93
C HIS A 86 -4.55 6.19 8.35
N LEU A 87 -5.57 6.99 8.69
CA LEU A 87 -6.30 6.84 9.95
C LEU A 87 -7.14 5.56 9.95
N LEU A 88 -7.80 5.25 8.82
CA LEU A 88 -8.67 4.08 8.68
C LEU A 88 -7.91 2.79 8.41
N LEU A 89 -6.70 2.88 7.85
CA LEU A 89 -5.88 1.75 7.42
C LEU A 89 -5.67 0.68 8.51
N PRO A 90 -5.34 1.03 9.77
CA PRO A 90 -5.17 0.02 10.82
C PRO A 90 -6.49 -0.66 11.21
N PHE A 91 -7.63 0.03 11.10
CA PHE A 91 -8.96 -0.55 11.35
C PHE A 91 -9.41 -1.47 10.20
N LEU A 92 -9.14 -1.09 8.95
CA LEU A 92 -9.40 -1.94 7.80
C LEU A 92 -8.57 -3.22 7.86
N SER A 93 -7.31 -3.10 8.29
CA SER A 93 -6.44 -4.26 8.52
C SER A 93 -7.01 -5.21 9.58
N SER A 94 -7.48 -4.68 10.72
CA SER A 94 -8.02 -5.50 11.81
C SER A 94 -9.33 -6.19 11.42
N LEU A 95 -10.22 -5.53 10.68
CA LEU A 95 -11.45 -6.12 10.15
C LEU A 95 -11.20 -7.31 9.21
N LEU A 96 -10.05 -7.32 8.51
CA LEU A 96 -9.66 -8.40 7.61
C LEU A 96 -8.96 -9.57 8.35
N GLY A 97 -9.17 -9.70 9.66
CA GLY A 97 -8.71 -10.83 10.46
C GLY A 97 -7.39 -10.60 11.21
N ALA A 98 -6.91 -9.36 11.26
CA ALA A 98 -5.56 -9.04 11.71
C ALA A 98 -5.52 -8.13 12.95
N GLY A 99 -5.95 -8.63 14.12
CA GLY A 99 -5.87 -7.86 15.37
C GLY A 99 -4.44 -7.35 15.66
N TRP A 100 -3.41 -8.11 15.27
CA TRP A 100 -2.00 -7.75 15.42
C TRP A 100 -1.43 -6.92 14.25
N ALA A 101 -1.97 -7.02 13.03
CA ALA A 101 -1.40 -6.32 11.88
C ALA A 101 -1.62 -4.80 11.96
N PHE A 102 -2.54 -4.34 12.81
CA PHE A 102 -2.59 -2.94 13.27
C PHE A 102 -1.19 -2.38 13.58
N LEU A 103 -0.35 -3.16 14.27
CA LEU A 103 1.01 -2.75 14.64
C LEU A 103 1.91 -2.48 13.41
N ALA A 104 1.74 -3.25 12.34
CA ALA A 104 2.50 -3.08 11.10
C ALA A 104 2.19 -1.75 10.39
N TYR A 105 1.00 -1.20 10.61
CA TYR A 105 0.54 0.05 9.98
C TYR A 105 0.80 1.30 10.82
N ILE A 106 1.22 1.17 12.09
CA ILE A 106 1.51 2.33 12.96
C ILE A 106 2.56 3.24 12.33
N PRO A 107 3.76 2.77 11.91
CA PRO A 107 4.76 3.65 11.32
C PRO A 107 4.26 4.26 10.02
N SER A 108 3.50 3.49 9.23
CA SER A 108 2.93 3.96 7.98
C SER A 108 1.88 5.06 8.18
N SER A 109 1.16 5.04 9.30
CA SER A 109 0.12 6.02 9.60
C SER A 109 0.71 7.30 10.20
N LEU A 110 1.64 7.16 11.15
CA LEU A 110 2.30 8.29 11.79
C LEU A 110 3.06 9.16 10.78
N ARG A 111 3.79 8.54 9.85
CA ARG A 111 4.56 9.28 8.85
C ARG A 111 3.67 10.13 7.93
N ALA A 112 2.45 9.70 7.64
CA ALA A 112 1.55 10.44 6.76
C ALA A 112 1.19 11.83 7.32
N TRP A 113 1.16 11.96 8.65
CA TRP A 113 0.95 13.24 9.34
C TRP A 113 2.26 14.02 9.52
N PHE A 114 3.34 13.37 9.96
CA PHE A 114 4.60 14.07 10.30
C PHE A 114 5.35 14.66 9.11
N PHE A 115 5.29 14.01 7.95
CA PHE A 115 6.08 14.40 6.78
C PHE A 115 5.30 15.26 5.78
N HIS A 116 4.00 15.46 6.01
CA HIS A 116 3.20 16.34 5.16
C HIS A 116 3.57 17.82 5.37
N GLY A 117 3.56 18.61 4.28
CA GLY A 117 3.85 20.04 4.32
C GLY A 117 5.32 20.44 4.53
N ARG A 118 6.24 19.46 4.62
CA ARG A 118 7.68 19.69 4.75
C ARG A 118 8.39 19.39 3.42
N ASP A 119 9.38 20.21 3.07
CA ASP A 119 10.20 20.03 1.86
C ASP A 119 11.29 18.97 2.07
N TRP A 120 10.88 17.71 2.12
CA TRP A 120 11.82 16.59 2.21
C TRP A 120 12.39 16.22 0.83
N PRO A 121 13.69 15.91 0.73
CA PRO A 121 14.26 15.37 -0.50
C PRO A 121 13.57 14.07 -0.91
N VAL A 122 13.27 13.93 -2.21
CA VAL A 122 12.64 12.72 -2.78
C VAL A 122 13.40 11.44 -2.41
N LYS A 123 14.74 11.53 -2.36
CA LYS A 123 15.61 10.40 -1.95
C LYS A 123 15.32 9.95 -0.50
N THR A 124 15.17 10.90 0.42
CA THR A 124 14.88 10.61 1.83
C THR A 124 13.51 9.96 1.97
N ILE A 125 12.50 10.47 1.26
CA ILE A 125 11.16 9.88 1.23
C ILE A 125 11.22 8.44 0.72
N GLY A 126 11.97 8.19 -0.36
CA GLY A 126 12.15 6.84 -0.91
C GLY A 126 12.82 5.87 0.06
N ILE A 127 13.87 6.30 0.76
CA ILE A 127 14.54 5.48 1.79
C ILE A 127 13.59 5.15 2.93
N LEU A 128 12.82 6.13 3.41
CA LEU A 128 11.83 5.92 4.47
C LEU A 128 10.74 4.92 4.04
N GLU A 129 10.36 4.92 2.76
CA GLU A 129 9.41 3.93 2.24
C GLU A 129 9.96 2.52 2.20
N ILE A 130 11.24 2.36 1.85
CA ILE A 130 11.90 1.05 1.89
C ILE A 130 11.97 0.55 3.34
N VAL A 131 12.37 1.41 4.29
CA VAL A 131 12.42 1.05 5.71
C VAL A 131 11.04 0.67 6.24
N ASN A 132 9.99 1.42 5.89
CA ASN A 132 8.62 1.13 6.28
C ASN A 132 8.12 -0.20 5.67
N ALA A 133 8.47 -0.48 4.40
CA ALA A 133 8.13 -1.74 3.74
C ALA A 133 8.87 -2.93 4.38
N CYS A 134 10.14 -2.78 4.72
CA CYS A 134 10.91 -3.79 5.46
C CYS A 134 10.30 -4.06 6.84
N PHE A 135 9.87 -3.01 7.56
CA PHE A 135 9.21 -3.16 8.85
C PHE A 135 7.89 -3.91 8.72
N PHE A 136 7.03 -3.49 7.78
CA PHE A 136 5.77 -4.18 7.49
C PHE A 136 6.00 -5.66 7.17
N PHE A 137 6.97 -5.94 6.29
CA PHE A 137 7.33 -7.31 5.92
C PHE A 137 7.81 -8.14 7.11
N ALA A 138 8.69 -7.60 7.95
CA ALA A 138 9.20 -8.28 9.14
C ALA A 138 8.07 -8.63 10.12
N VAL A 139 7.13 -7.70 10.35
CA VAL A 139 5.96 -7.95 11.20
C VAL A 139 5.07 -9.02 10.57
N MET A 140 4.77 -8.95 9.27
CA MET A 140 3.99 -10.00 8.60
C MET A 140 4.63 -11.39 8.75
N CYS A 141 5.94 -11.51 8.48
CA CYS A 141 6.66 -12.77 8.64
C CYS A 141 6.59 -13.31 10.06
N MET A 142 6.84 -12.47 11.07
CA MET A 142 6.90 -12.89 12.48
C MET A 142 5.58 -13.48 13.00
N PHE A 143 4.44 -13.02 12.48
CA PHE A 143 3.12 -13.44 12.93
C PHE A 143 2.49 -14.52 12.05
N ILE A 144 2.90 -14.66 10.79
CA ILE A 144 2.43 -15.74 9.90
C ILE A 144 3.17 -17.05 10.17
N THR A 145 4.43 -17.01 10.61
CA THR A 145 5.23 -18.23 10.88
C THR A 145 5.06 -18.79 12.30
N ARG A 146 4.07 -18.30 13.06
CA ARG A 146 3.71 -18.80 14.39
C ARG A 146 2.44 -19.63 14.32
#